data_AF-A0A0I9SBU0-F1
#
_entry.id   AF-A0A0I9SBU0-F1
#
_cell.length_a   1.000
_cell.length_b   1.000
_cell.length_c   1.000
_cell.angle_alpha   90.00
_cell.angle_beta   90.00
_cell.angle_gamma   90.00
#
_symmetry.space_group_name_H-M   'P 1'
#
loop_
_entity.id
_entity.type
_entity.pdbx_description
1 polymer ?
#
loop_
_entity_poly.entity_id
_entity_poly.type
_entity_poly.pdbx_seq_one_letter_code
_entity_poly.pdbx_strand_id
1 'polypeptide(L)'
;MNKEETLYLPIKQVYFDEIIAGTKKAEYREIKEGITANRYLLKDENGKYILNPEVTESGKEYFIDDYNNGNFPFMPKKYKHLALAVGYAKERDTAIVEVTGYSFEPHLIRCNLYAFWTIVYHLGEVIEVHRK
;
A
#
# COMPACT_ATOMS: atom_id res chain seq x y z
N MET A 1 2.72 -10.22 17.26
CA MET A 1 2.73 -9.81 15.85
C MET A 1 3.99 -9.00 15.56
N ASN A 2 4.71 -9.30 14.47
CA ASN A 2 5.93 -8.57 14.10
C ASN A 2 5.57 -7.16 13.61
N LYS A 3 6.14 -6.12 14.23
CA LYS A 3 5.89 -4.72 13.88
C LYS A 3 6.41 -4.37 12.49
N GLU A 4 7.47 -5.01 12.02
CA GLU A 4 8.08 -4.73 10.72
C GLU A 4 7.24 -5.26 9.55
N GLU A 5 6.47 -6.32 9.79
CA GLU A 5 5.58 -6.96 8.81
C GLU A 5 4.13 -6.47 8.91
N THR A 6 3.86 -5.47 9.76
CA THR A 6 2.52 -4.91 9.99
C THR A 6 2.46 -3.44 9.62
N LEU A 7 1.57 -3.07 8.70
CA LEU A 7 1.35 -1.69 8.33
C LEU A 7 0.15 -1.11 9.07
N TYR A 8 0.38 -0.10 9.91
CA TYR A 8 -0.70 0.66 10.54
C TYR A 8 -1.33 1.64 9.54
N LEU A 9 -2.67 1.63 9.44
CA LEU A 9 -3.43 2.50 8.55
C LEU A 9 -4.68 3.07 9.24
N PRO A 10 -4.85 4.41 9.26
CA PRO A 10 -6.14 5.00 9.57
C PRO A 10 -7.12 4.76 8.42
N ILE A 11 -8.36 4.43 8.74
CA ILE A 11 -9.42 4.14 7.76
C ILE A 11 -10.76 4.79 8.16
N LYS A 12 -11.64 5.01 7.18
CA LYS A 12 -13.01 5.49 7.42
C LYS A 12 -13.87 4.34 7.97
N GLN A 13 -14.82 4.66 8.85
CA GLN A 13 -15.73 3.69 9.47
C GLN A 13 -16.42 2.80 8.42
N VAL A 14 -16.96 3.39 7.34
CA VAL A 14 -17.66 2.63 6.30
C VAL A 14 -16.81 1.51 5.70
N TYR A 15 -15.54 1.79 5.36
CA TYR A 15 -14.64 0.77 4.80
C TYR A 15 -14.17 -0.23 5.85
N PHE A 16 -14.02 0.19 7.10
CA PHE A 16 -13.73 -0.72 8.20
C PHE A 16 -14.84 -1.76 8.32
N ASP A 17 -16.09 -1.31 8.39
CA ASP A 17 -17.25 -2.21 8.52
C ASP A 17 -17.40 -3.13 7.30
N GLU A 18 -17.15 -2.64 6.08
CA GLU A 18 -17.14 -3.48 4.88
C GLU A 18 -16.04 -4.57 4.90
N ILE A 19 -14.86 -4.25 5.45
CA ILE A 19 -13.75 -5.22 5.61
C ILE A 19 -14.12 -6.27 6.66
N ILE A 20 -14.66 -5.86 7.81
CA ILE A 20 -15.10 -6.80 8.85
C ILE A 20 -16.23 -7.70 8.35
N ALA A 21 -17.16 -7.16 7.57
CA ALA A 21 -18.21 -7.94 6.92
C ALA A 21 -17.68 -8.82 5.77
N GLY A 22 -16.41 -8.69 5.40
CA GLY A 22 -15.78 -9.43 4.31
C GLY A 22 -16.23 -9.02 2.91
N THR A 23 -16.96 -7.92 2.77
CA THR A 23 -17.46 -7.41 1.47
C THR A 23 -16.42 -6.59 0.73
N LYS A 24 -15.52 -5.90 1.45
CA LYS A 24 -14.35 -5.22 0.89
C LYS A 24 -13.11 -6.11 1.03
N LYS A 25 -12.55 -6.51 -0.12
CA LYS A 25 -11.41 -7.45 -0.23
C LYS A 25 -10.07 -6.80 -0.57
N ALA A 26 -10.04 -5.47 -0.68
CA ALA A 26 -8.83 -4.74 -1.04
C ALA A 26 -8.76 -3.38 -0.36
N GLU A 27 -7.56 -2.98 0.05
CA GLU A 27 -7.27 -1.67 0.62
C GLU A 27 -6.31 -0.88 -0.28
N TYR A 28 -6.68 0.36 -0.59
CA TYR A 28 -6.04 1.18 -1.62
C TYR A 28 -5.27 2.31 -0.96
N ARG A 29 -4.00 2.52 -1.36
CA ARG A 29 -3.19 3.65 -0.87
C ARG A 29 -2.42 4.30 -2.01
N GLU A 30 -2.63 5.61 -2.16
CA GLU A 30 -1.87 6.43 -3.10
C GLU A 30 -0.38 6.42 -2.73
N ILE A 31 0.47 6.24 -3.74
CA ILE A 31 1.92 6.33 -3.64
C ILE A 31 2.32 7.70 -4.14
N LYS A 32 2.76 8.56 -3.22
CA LYS A 32 3.20 9.91 -3.51
C LYS A 32 4.57 10.16 -2.93
N GLU A 33 5.48 10.65 -3.78
CA GLU A 33 6.84 11.00 -3.38
C GLU A 33 6.85 12.04 -2.26
N GLY A 34 7.77 11.89 -1.31
CA GLY A 34 7.89 12.77 -0.14
C GLY A 34 6.76 12.65 0.89
N ILE A 35 5.66 11.94 0.60
CA ILE A 35 4.48 11.86 1.49
C ILE A 35 4.23 10.42 1.95
N THR A 36 3.85 9.52 1.03
CA THR A 36 3.40 8.17 1.39
C THR A 36 4.33 7.08 0.87
N ALA A 37 5.13 7.34 -0.16
CA ALA A 37 5.98 6.34 -0.80
C ALA A 37 6.93 5.60 0.16
N ASN A 38 7.55 6.33 1.11
CA ASN A 38 8.41 5.75 2.14
C ASN A 38 7.73 4.69 3.01
N ARG A 39 6.39 4.72 3.11
CA ARG A 39 5.61 3.74 3.86
C ARG A 39 5.43 2.44 3.10
N TYR A 40 5.47 2.46 1.77
CA TYR A 40 5.07 1.32 0.95
C TYR A 40 6.20 0.73 0.12
N LEU A 41 7.28 1.49 -0.14
CA LEU A 41 8.37 1.08 -1.03
C LEU A 41 9.64 0.76 -0.25
N LEU A 42 10.38 -0.24 -0.74
CA LEU A 42 11.69 -0.59 -0.20
C LEU A 42 12.71 0.49 -0.54
N LYS A 43 13.66 0.68 0.38
CA LYS A 43 14.82 1.54 0.21
C LYS A 43 16.10 0.76 0.46
N ASP A 44 17.15 1.11 -0.26
CA ASP A 44 18.49 0.65 0.02
C ASP A 44 19.09 1.38 1.25
N GLU A 45 20.33 1.02 1.59
CA GLU A 45 21.10 1.62 2.69
C GLU A 45 21.37 3.12 2.52
N ASN A 46 21.32 3.63 1.28
CA ASN A 46 21.50 5.04 0.96
C ASN A 46 20.18 5.82 0.94
N GLY A 47 19.06 5.15 1.23
CA GLY A 47 17.73 5.76 1.25
C GLY A 47 17.09 5.96 -0.13
N LYS A 48 17.65 5.37 -1.19
CA LYS A 48 17.08 5.36 -2.54
C LYS A 48 16.09 4.21 -2.68
N TYR A 49 14.99 4.44 -3.42
CA TYR A 49 14.02 3.37 -3.67
C TYR A 49 14.62 2.26 -4.53
N ILE A 50 14.34 1.01 -4.15
CA ILE A 50 14.81 -0.17 -4.89
C ILE A 50 13.94 -0.37 -6.13
N LEU A 51 14.57 -0.44 -7.31
CA LEU A 51 13.89 -0.72 -8.57
C LEU A 51 13.44 -2.18 -8.66
N ASN A 52 12.34 -2.41 -9.37
CA ASN A 52 11.90 -3.76 -9.73
C ASN A 52 12.65 -4.22 -10.99
N PRO A 53 13.59 -5.19 -10.89
CA PRO A 53 14.42 -5.60 -12.01
C PRO A 53 13.65 -6.28 -13.15
N GLU A 54 12.43 -6.74 -12.90
CA GLU A 54 11.60 -7.40 -13.92
C GLU A 54 11.00 -6.41 -14.93
N VAL A 55 10.88 -5.14 -14.54
CA VAL A 55 10.18 -4.11 -15.32
C VAL A 55 11.00 -2.82 -15.49
N THR A 56 12.27 -2.84 -15.08
CA THR A 56 13.17 -1.69 -15.19
C THR A 56 14.42 -2.05 -15.99
N GLU A 57 14.92 -1.05 -16.71
CA GLU A 57 16.13 -1.14 -17.52
C GLU A 57 17.36 -0.69 -16.72
N SER A 58 18.46 -1.45 -16.83
CA SER A 58 19.72 -1.08 -16.18
C SER A 58 20.25 0.26 -16.69
N GLY A 59 20.58 1.16 -15.77
CA GLY A 59 21.16 2.48 -16.08
C GLY A 59 20.14 3.57 -16.40
N LYS A 60 18.84 3.24 -16.53
CA LYS A 60 17.77 4.22 -16.66
C LYS A 60 17.31 4.70 -15.28
N GLU A 61 17.11 5.99 -15.16
CA GLU A 61 16.49 6.59 -13.97
C GLU A 61 14.97 6.46 -14.05
N TYR A 62 14.35 6.19 -12.90
CA TYR A 62 12.90 6.04 -12.76
C TYR A 62 12.38 6.95 -11.64
N PHE A 63 11.17 7.47 -11.83
CA PHE A 63 10.45 8.31 -10.89
C PHE A 63 9.14 7.66 -10.47
N ILE A 64 8.60 8.08 -9.32
CA ILE A 64 7.38 7.47 -8.75
C ILE A 64 6.19 7.61 -9.69
N ASP A 65 6.11 8.67 -10.47
CA ASP A 65 5.04 8.94 -11.41
C ASP A 65 5.29 8.35 -12.80
N ASP A 66 6.39 7.65 -13.06
CA ASP A 66 6.63 7.01 -14.34
C ASP A 66 5.54 5.96 -14.62
N TYR A 67 4.88 6.07 -15.77
CA TYR A 67 3.87 5.10 -16.19
C TYR A 67 4.50 3.77 -16.59
N ASN A 68 5.67 3.80 -17.24
CA ASN A 68 6.46 2.63 -17.60
C ASN A 68 5.63 1.48 -18.20
N ASN A 69 4.82 1.83 -19.21
CA ASN A 69 3.89 0.92 -19.89
C ASN A 69 2.93 0.17 -18.96
N GLY A 70 2.52 0.80 -17.86
CA GLY A 70 1.63 0.20 -16.86
C GLY A 70 2.35 -0.64 -15.80
N ASN A 71 3.69 -0.63 -15.75
CA ASN A 71 4.46 -1.38 -14.76
C ASN A 71 5.13 -0.45 -13.75
N PHE A 72 4.67 -0.48 -12.50
CA PHE A 72 5.27 0.35 -11.46
C PHE A 72 6.74 -0.04 -11.21
N PRO A 73 7.69 0.91 -11.26
CA PRO A 73 9.12 0.59 -11.36
C PRO A 73 9.81 0.24 -10.04
N PHE A 74 9.13 0.30 -8.88
CA PHE A 74 9.77 0.12 -7.57
C PHE A 74 9.23 -1.08 -6.80
N MET A 75 10.09 -1.69 -6.00
CA MET A 75 9.75 -2.82 -5.14
C MET A 75 8.96 -2.38 -3.89
N PRO A 76 7.82 -3.02 -3.57
CA PRO A 76 7.09 -2.73 -2.35
C PRO A 76 7.70 -3.41 -1.12
N LYS A 77 7.43 -2.83 0.04
CA LYS A 77 7.56 -3.52 1.33
C LYS A 77 6.51 -4.61 1.43
N LYS A 78 6.93 -5.80 1.85
CA LYS A 78 6.04 -6.95 2.02
C LYS A 78 5.43 -6.95 3.41
N TYR A 79 4.23 -6.39 3.52
CA TYR A 79 3.42 -6.49 4.72
C TYR A 79 2.60 -7.78 4.72
N LYS A 80 2.57 -8.46 5.86
CA LYS A 80 1.72 -9.64 6.09
C LYS A 80 0.39 -9.26 6.74
N HIS A 81 0.33 -8.12 7.41
CA HIS A 81 -0.85 -7.66 8.12
C HIS A 81 -1.06 -6.16 7.97
N LEU A 82 -2.32 -5.74 7.99
CA LEU A 82 -2.73 -4.36 8.17
C LEU A 82 -3.32 -4.19 9.57
N ALA A 83 -2.81 -3.23 10.32
CA ALA A 83 -3.43 -2.77 11.56
C ALA A 83 -4.30 -1.55 11.25
N LEU A 84 -5.61 -1.79 11.12
CA LEU A 84 -6.60 -0.79 10.77
C LEU A 84 -7.13 -0.11 12.03
N ALA A 85 -7.28 1.22 11.98
CA ALA A 85 -7.88 1.98 13.06
C ALA A 85 -8.84 3.05 12.53
N VAL A 86 -10.04 3.13 13.08
CA VAL A 86 -11.04 4.12 12.65
C VAL A 86 -10.75 5.49 13.26
N GLY A 87 -10.47 6.48 12.42
CA GLY A 87 -10.19 7.85 12.86
C GLY A 87 -8.99 7.94 13.81
N TYR A 88 -8.99 8.98 14.68
CA TYR A 88 -7.86 9.31 15.56
C TYR A 88 -8.25 9.45 17.05
N ALA A 89 -9.47 9.03 17.41
CA ALA A 89 -9.91 9.03 18.81
C ALA A 89 -9.09 8.02 19.65
N LYS A 90 -8.97 8.27 20.95
CA LYS A 90 -8.26 7.37 21.88
C LYS A 90 -8.96 6.01 21.97
N GLU A 91 -10.28 6.02 22.08
CA GLU A 91 -11.14 4.85 22.01
C GLU A 91 -11.77 4.80 20.62
N ARG A 92 -11.47 3.73 19.89
CA ARG A 92 -11.86 3.56 18.49
C ARG A 92 -11.83 2.10 18.09
N ASP A 93 -12.58 1.80 17.04
CA ASP A 93 -12.56 0.49 16.42
C ASP A 93 -11.20 0.23 15.77
N THR A 94 -10.66 -0.96 16.01
CA THR A 94 -9.42 -1.43 15.38
C THR A 94 -9.54 -2.86 14.91
N ALA A 95 -8.76 -3.21 13.89
CA ALA A 95 -8.70 -4.58 13.40
C ALA A 95 -7.32 -4.93 12.90
N ILE A 96 -6.98 -6.21 12.96
CA ILE A 96 -5.82 -6.78 12.29
C ILE A 96 -6.35 -7.65 11.16
N VAL A 97 -5.88 -7.39 9.95
CA VAL A 97 -6.32 -8.09 8.74
C VAL A 97 -5.10 -8.63 8.02
N GLU A 98 -5.18 -9.87 7.57
CA GLU A 98 -4.14 -10.50 6.74
C GLU A 98 -4.01 -9.80 5.38
N VAL A 99 -2.78 -9.72 4.88
CA VAL A 99 -2.47 -9.33 3.51
C VAL A 99 -2.03 -10.57 2.74
N THR A 100 -2.81 -10.93 1.73
CA THR A 100 -2.55 -12.12 0.89
C THR A 100 -1.75 -11.78 -0.36
N GLY A 101 -1.71 -10.50 -0.75
CA GLY A 101 -1.03 -10.04 -1.93
C GLY A 101 -1.07 -8.53 -2.10
N TYR A 102 -0.49 -8.06 -3.19
CA TYR A 102 -0.58 -6.67 -3.61
C TYR A 102 -0.59 -6.54 -5.13
N SER A 103 -1.10 -5.42 -5.62
CA SER A 103 -0.95 -4.95 -7.00
C SER A 103 -0.67 -3.45 -7.05
N PHE A 104 -0.17 -2.98 -8.17
CA PHE A 104 -0.04 -1.54 -8.45
C PHE A 104 -1.01 -1.15 -9.55
N GLU A 105 -1.78 -0.10 -9.30
CA GLU A 105 -2.77 0.40 -10.24
C GLU A 105 -2.45 1.85 -10.64
N PRO A 106 -2.27 2.13 -11.94
CA PRO A 106 -2.07 3.49 -12.42
C PRO A 106 -3.41 4.22 -12.56
N HIS A 107 -3.47 5.46 -12.10
CA HIS A 107 -4.58 6.38 -12.29
C HIS A 107 -4.11 7.64 -13.00
N LEU A 108 -5.04 8.35 -13.64
CA LEU A 108 -4.78 9.63 -14.31
C LEU A 108 -3.57 9.58 -15.24
N ILE A 109 -3.49 8.56 -16.10
CA ILE A 109 -2.39 8.40 -17.06
C ILE A 109 -2.32 9.62 -17.98
N ARG A 110 -1.11 10.13 -18.23
CA ARG A 110 -0.85 11.30 -19.08
C ARG A 110 0.20 10.97 -20.13
N CYS A 111 -0.18 11.15 -21.40
CA CYS A 111 0.69 10.98 -22.56
C CYS A 111 1.42 9.63 -22.63
N ASN A 112 0.93 8.59 -21.95
CA ASN A 112 1.62 7.31 -21.73
C ASN A 112 3.03 7.44 -21.10
N LEU A 113 3.28 8.55 -20.41
CA LEU A 113 4.55 8.82 -19.74
C LEU A 113 4.39 8.84 -18.23
N TYR A 114 3.29 9.40 -17.72
CA TYR A 114 3.09 9.62 -16.29
C TYR A 114 1.79 8.99 -15.79
N ALA A 115 1.78 8.54 -14.53
CA ALA A 115 0.61 8.05 -13.83
C ALA A 115 0.68 8.34 -12.32
N PHE A 116 -0.49 8.48 -11.70
CA PHE A 116 -0.66 8.50 -10.26
C PHE A 116 -0.84 7.08 -9.77
N TRP A 117 0.08 6.58 -8.95
CA TRP A 117 0.07 5.18 -8.57
C TRP A 117 -0.64 4.92 -7.25
N THR A 118 -1.34 3.80 -7.20
CA THR A 118 -1.93 3.26 -5.98
C THR A 118 -1.39 1.86 -5.75
N ILE A 119 -0.92 1.59 -4.53
CA ILE A 119 -0.72 0.21 -4.08
C ILE A 119 -2.05 -0.32 -3.55
N VAL A 120 -2.42 -1.50 -4.00
CA VAL A 120 -3.64 -2.21 -3.61
C VAL A 120 -3.22 -3.42 -2.82
N TYR A 121 -3.53 -3.46 -1.53
CA TYR A 121 -3.32 -4.62 -0.68
C TYR A 121 -4.54 -5.54 -0.76
N HIS A 122 -4.33 -6.80 -1.12
CA HIS A 122 -5.38 -7.82 -1.15
C HIS A 122 -5.58 -8.35 0.27
N LEU A 123 -6.82 -8.31 0.75
CA LEU A 123 -7.16 -8.62 2.13
C LEU A 123 -7.59 -10.07 2.27
N GLY A 124 -6.97 -10.76 3.24
CA GLY A 124 -7.31 -12.12 3.65
C GLY A 124 -8.28 -12.13 4.83
N GLU A 125 -7.99 -13.00 5.79
CA GLU A 125 -8.81 -13.15 6.99
C GLU A 125 -8.68 -11.97 7.95
N VAL A 126 -9.77 -11.69 8.66
CA VAL A 126 -9.76 -10.76 9.79
C VAL A 126 -9.32 -11.55 11.02
N ILE A 127 -8.13 -11.20 11.54
CA ILE A 127 -7.47 -11.93 12.63
C ILE A 127 -7.97 -11.45 13.99
N GLU A 128 -8.14 -10.14 14.14
CA GLU A 128 -8.59 -9.53 15.39
C GLU A 128 -9.50 -8.34 15.09
N VAL A 129 -10.54 -8.16 15.92
CA VAL A 129 -11.41 -7.00 15.89
C VAL A 129 -11.64 -6.51 17.31
N HIS A 130 -11.45 -5.21 17.50
CA HIS A 130 -11.82 -4.50 18.72
C HIS A 130 -12.81 -3.41 18.36
N ARG A 131 -13.93 -3.35 19.08
CA ARG A 131 -14.96 -2.32 18.97
C ARG A 131 -14.89 -1.44 20.21
N LYS A 132 -15.02 -0.13 20.02
CA LYS A 132 -15.16 0.84 21.12
C LYS A 132 -16.45 0.65 21.91
#